data_AF-A0A0E0D2Q8-F1
#
_entry.id   AF-A0A0E0D2Q8-F1
#
_cell.length_a   1.000
_cell.length_b   1.000
_cell.length_c   1.000
_cell.angle_alpha   90.00
_cell.angle_beta   90.00
_cell.angle_gamma   90.00
#
_symmetry.space_group_name_H-M   'P 1'
#
loop_
_entity.id
_entity.type
_entity.pdbx_description
1 polymer ?
#
loop_
_entity_poly.entity_id
_entity_poly.type
_entity_poly.pdbx_seq_one_letter_code
_entity_poly.pdbx_strand_id
1 'polypeptide(L)'
;MAHSLVGFYGMLGDMRRLRDLIPESYVNDAALRQKGEDDHSIGLLSGDDDCPAFDRLWKYCRGYDGGSLAAACTLVDGAFDIAINWSGSIHHASSCKASGFCYVNDIVLAINEFLGSFRRVIYVDIDSHRDDSVQNAFVDS
;
A
#
# COMPACT_ATOMS: atom_id res chain seq x y z
N MET A 1 5.59 -10.57 12.92
CA MET A 1 5.10 -11.88 13.43
C MET A 1 4.74 -12.83 12.30
N ALA A 2 3.84 -12.46 11.38
CA ALA A 2 3.40 -13.31 10.27
C ALA A 2 4.56 -13.95 9.48
N HIS A 3 5.54 -13.16 9.03
CA HIS A 3 6.70 -13.67 8.28
C HIS A 3 7.43 -14.82 8.99
N SER A 4 7.70 -14.66 10.30
CA SER A 4 8.39 -15.68 11.10
C SER A 4 7.59 -16.97 11.23
N LEU A 5 6.26 -16.88 11.39
CA LEU A 5 5.40 -18.05 11.44
C LEU A 5 5.31 -18.76 10.10
N VAL A 6 5.10 -18.01 9.01
CA VAL A 6 5.10 -18.57 7.64
C VAL A 6 6.44 -19.27 7.35
N GLY A 7 7.55 -18.70 7.79
CA GLY A 7 8.86 -19.31 7.70
C GLY A 7 9.03 -20.56 8.58
N PHE A 8 8.57 -20.52 9.82
CA PHE A 8 8.63 -21.65 10.76
C PHE A 8 7.88 -22.88 10.22
N TYR A 9 6.73 -22.66 9.57
CA TYR A 9 5.95 -23.72 8.92
C TYR A 9 6.50 -24.15 7.53
N GLY A 10 7.67 -23.66 7.12
CA GLY A 10 8.31 -24.05 5.85
C GLY A 10 7.69 -23.44 4.59
N MET A 11 6.58 -22.72 4.70
CA MET A 11 5.83 -22.18 3.57
C MET A 11 6.60 -21.14 2.74
N LEU A 12 7.60 -20.47 3.33
CA LEU A 12 8.48 -19.58 2.57
C LEU A 12 9.32 -20.30 1.51
N GLY A 13 9.49 -21.62 1.61
CA GLY A 13 10.17 -22.44 0.59
C GLY A 13 9.38 -22.55 -0.72
N ASP A 14 8.06 -22.43 -0.64
CA ASP A 14 7.14 -22.54 -1.77
C ASP A 14 6.77 -21.17 -2.37
N MET A 15 7.35 -20.08 -1.83
CA MET A 15 7.02 -18.71 -2.20
C MET A 15 8.24 -17.95 -2.73
N ARG A 16 8.07 -17.20 -3.82
CA ARG A 16 9.06 -16.22 -4.24
C ARG A 16 8.85 -14.92 -3.45
N ARG A 17 9.86 -14.55 -2.68
CA ARG A 17 9.87 -13.28 -1.94
C ARG A 17 10.28 -12.16 -2.89
N LEU A 18 9.38 -11.20 -3.08
CA LEU A 18 9.75 -9.89 -3.61
C LEU A 18 10.53 -9.14 -2.52
N ARG A 19 11.69 -8.60 -2.88
CA ARG A 19 12.58 -7.86 -1.97
C ARG A 19 12.98 -6.55 -2.63
N ASP A 20 13.42 -5.60 -1.81
CA ASP A 20 14.00 -4.33 -2.26
C ASP A 20 13.06 -3.57 -3.22
N LEU A 21 11.78 -3.53 -2.84
CA LEU A 21 10.68 -2.97 -3.64
C LEU A 21 10.69 -1.44 -3.75
N ILE A 22 11.61 -0.78 -3.03
CA ILE A 22 11.82 0.66 -3.13
C ILE A 22 12.95 0.86 -4.14
N PRO A 23 12.68 1.44 -5.33
CA PRO A 23 13.73 1.71 -6.30
C PRO A 23 14.89 2.49 -5.68
N GLU A 24 16.11 2.14 -6.03
CA GLU A 24 17.32 2.77 -5.50
C GLU A 24 17.35 4.29 -5.77
N SER A 25 16.78 4.72 -6.89
CA SER A 25 16.56 6.13 -7.23
C SER A 25 15.73 6.85 -6.16
N TYR A 26 14.74 6.19 -5.54
CA TYR A 26 13.89 6.75 -4.48
C TYR A 26 14.51 6.71 -3.08
N VAL A 27 15.54 5.87 -2.87
CA VAL A 27 16.35 5.83 -1.64
C VAL A 27 17.36 6.97 -1.63
N ASN A 28 17.92 7.29 -2.80
CA ASN A 28 19.00 8.26 -2.96
C ASN A 28 18.54 9.66 -3.41
N ASP A 29 17.29 9.81 -3.87
CA ASP A 29 16.74 11.11 -4.23
C ASP A 29 16.25 11.85 -2.98
N ALA A 30 17.18 12.60 -2.39
CA ALA A 30 16.92 13.49 -1.27
C ALA A 30 15.85 14.53 -1.59
N ALA A 31 15.67 14.93 -2.86
CA ALA A 31 14.66 15.90 -3.25
C ALA A 31 13.26 15.28 -3.31
N LEU A 32 13.08 14.05 -3.78
CA LEU A 32 11.80 13.32 -3.70
C LEU A 32 11.42 12.96 -2.26
N ARG A 33 12.40 12.63 -1.42
CA ARG A 33 12.20 12.44 0.03
C ARG A 33 11.77 13.74 0.71
N GLN A 34 12.51 14.82 0.49
CA GLN A 34 12.23 16.15 1.05
C GLN A 34 10.91 16.69 0.52
N LYS A 35 10.59 16.47 -0.77
CA LYS A 35 9.30 16.82 -1.38
C LYS A 35 8.15 15.96 -0.85
N GLY A 36 8.37 14.69 -0.52
CA GLY A 36 7.38 13.89 0.19
C GLY A 36 7.16 14.33 1.65
N GLU A 37 8.22 14.83 2.29
CA GLU A 37 8.19 15.39 3.65
C GLU A 37 7.60 16.82 3.68
N ASP A 38 7.82 17.63 2.64
CA ASP A 38 7.45 19.05 2.54
C ASP A 38 6.14 19.30 1.77
N ASP A 39 5.86 18.58 0.67
CA ASP A 39 4.69 18.81 -0.19
C ASP A 39 3.45 18.00 0.22
N HIS A 40 3.62 16.84 0.86
CA HIS A 40 2.51 15.87 0.91
C HIS A 40 1.68 15.84 2.18
N SER A 41 2.07 16.50 3.29
CA SER A 41 1.25 16.62 4.51
C SER A 41 0.30 15.43 4.69
N ILE A 42 0.85 14.20 4.74
CA ILE A 42 0.15 12.97 4.31
C ILE A 42 -1.28 12.97 4.84
N GLY A 43 -2.21 13.20 3.91
CA GLY A 43 -3.61 13.53 4.12
C GLY A 43 -3.88 14.36 5.36
N LEU A 44 -3.66 15.68 5.31
CA LEU A 44 -4.02 16.71 6.32
C LEU A 44 -4.26 16.02 7.66
N LEU A 45 -3.18 15.66 8.39
CA LEU A 45 -3.27 14.96 9.68
C LEU A 45 -4.41 15.64 10.43
N SER A 46 -5.58 15.00 10.44
CA SER A 46 -6.75 15.66 11.00
C SER A 46 -6.36 15.94 12.43
N GLY A 47 -6.78 17.07 13.00
CA GLY A 47 -6.54 17.33 14.42
C GLY A 47 -7.13 16.27 15.37
N ASP A 48 -7.66 15.17 14.82
CA ASP A 48 -8.06 13.95 15.50
C ASP A 48 -6.83 13.06 15.74
N ASP A 49 -6.70 12.64 17.00
CA ASP A 49 -5.56 11.99 17.65
C ASP A 49 -5.23 10.56 17.11
N ASP A 50 -5.88 10.11 16.04
CA ASP A 50 -5.83 8.70 15.60
C ASP A 50 -4.70 8.40 14.59
N CYS A 51 -4.20 9.40 13.87
CA CYS A 51 -3.11 9.26 12.91
C CYS A 51 -1.88 10.10 13.33
N PRO A 52 -1.18 9.74 14.43
CA PRO A 52 -0.07 10.55 14.93
C PRO A 52 1.14 10.50 14.00
N ALA A 53 1.85 11.63 13.89
CA ALA A 53 3.18 11.64 13.27
C ALA A 53 4.17 10.83 14.12
N PHE A 54 5.00 10.02 13.48
CA PHE A 54 6.07 9.26 14.15
C PHE A 54 7.35 9.21 13.30
N ASP A 55 8.49 8.92 13.95
CA ASP A 55 9.77 8.82 13.25
C ASP A 55 9.69 7.80 12.11
N ARG A 56 10.11 8.21 10.91
CA ARG A 56 10.10 7.38 9.69
C ARG A 56 8.70 6.98 9.20
N LEU A 57 7.65 7.72 9.53
CA LEU A 57 6.29 7.54 8.96
C LEU A 57 6.32 7.34 7.43
N TRP A 58 7.07 8.18 6.71
CA TRP A 58 7.16 8.02 5.25
C TRP A 58 7.86 6.74 4.79
N LYS A 59 8.85 6.25 5.55
CA LYS A 59 9.47 4.94 5.28
C LYS A 59 8.46 3.81 5.52
N TYR A 60 7.60 3.96 6.53
CA TYR A 60 6.52 3.01 6.82
C TYR A 60 5.51 2.95 5.67
N CYS A 61 4.99 4.11 5.22
CA CYS A 61 4.10 4.22 4.05
C CYS A 61 4.66 3.50 2.83
N ARG A 62 5.85 3.93 2.39
CA ARG A 62 6.51 3.35 1.21
C ARG A 62 6.75 1.84 1.30
N GLY A 63 6.92 1.31 2.51
CA GLY A 63 7.11 -0.12 2.73
C GLY A 63 5.88 -0.93 2.30
N TYR A 64 4.69 -0.52 2.75
CA TYR A 64 3.46 -1.23 2.41
C TYR A 64 2.96 -0.85 1.01
N ASP A 65 3.04 0.42 0.62
CA ASP A 65 2.61 0.91 -0.69
C ASP A 65 3.39 0.23 -1.82
N GLY A 66 4.72 0.22 -1.69
CA GLY A 66 5.61 -0.44 -2.64
C GLY A 66 5.39 -1.95 -2.68
N GLY A 67 5.01 -2.55 -1.55
CA GLY A 67 4.59 -3.95 -1.47
C GLY A 67 3.40 -4.26 -2.37
N SER A 68 2.34 -3.46 -2.26
CA SER A 68 1.09 -3.65 -3.01
C SER A 68 1.25 -3.32 -4.49
N LEU A 69 1.99 -2.26 -4.82
CA LEU A 69 2.27 -1.91 -6.21
C LEU A 69 3.14 -2.96 -6.90
N ALA A 70 4.22 -3.43 -6.26
CA ALA A 70 5.06 -4.48 -6.84
C ALA A 70 4.30 -5.80 -7.01
N ALA A 71 3.43 -6.14 -6.05
CA ALA A 71 2.53 -7.28 -6.19
C ALA A 71 1.63 -7.11 -7.42
N ALA A 72 0.98 -5.95 -7.58
CA ALA A 72 0.13 -5.66 -8.72
C ALA A 72 0.88 -5.76 -10.06
N CYS A 73 2.05 -5.14 -10.19
CA CYS A 73 2.87 -5.21 -11.41
C CYS A 73 3.23 -6.67 -11.76
N THR A 74 3.60 -7.49 -10.78
CA THR A 74 3.97 -8.89 -11.06
C THR A 74 2.80 -9.75 -11.51
N LEU A 75 1.58 -9.42 -11.10
CA LEU A 75 0.35 -10.07 -11.56
C LEU A 75 -0.05 -9.57 -12.95
N VAL A 76 0.09 -8.27 -13.22
CA VAL A 76 -0.11 -7.65 -14.54
C VAL A 76 0.83 -8.27 -15.59
N ASP A 77 2.10 -8.45 -15.22
CA ASP A 77 3.13 -9.07 -16.06
C ASP A 77 2.91 -10.59 -16.27
N GLY A 78 1.95 -11.20 -15.57
CA GLY A 78 1.70 -12.64 -15.60
C GLY A 78 2.84 -13.46 -14.99
N ALA A 79 3.71 -12.84 -14.18
CA ALA A 79 4.85 -13.53 -13.55
C ALA A 79 4.42 -14.45 -12.40
N PHE A 80 3.28 -14.16 -11.76
CA PHE A 80 2.65 -14.98 -10.74
C PHE A 80 1.14 -14.95 -10.88
N ASP A 81 0.47 -16.00 -10.39
CA ASP A 81 -0.99 -16.04 -10.30
C ASP A 81 -1.51 -15.43 -8.99
N ILE A 82 -0.69 -15.44 -7.94
CA ILE A 82 -1.04 -14.96 -6.59
C ILE A 82 0.14 -14.17 -6.03
N ALA A 83 -0.14 -12.96 -5.53
CA ALA A 83 0.81 -12.13 -4.81
C ALA A 83 0.21 -11.75 -3.44
N ILE A 84 1.05 -11.71 -2.41
CA ILE A 84 0.62 -11.48 -1.02
C ILE A 84 1.46 -10.37 -0.39
N ASN A 85 0.79 -9.29 0.03
CA ASN A 85 1.39 -8.23 0.84
C ASN A 85 0.66 -8.12 2.19
N TRP A 86 1.21 -8.72 3.24
CA TRP A 86 0.64 -8.67 4.59
C TRP A 86 0.76 -7.29 5.27
N SER A 87 1.59 -6.39 4.73
CA SER A 87 1.80 -5.06 5.32
C SER A 87 0.85 -3.98 4.80
N GLY A 88 0.20 -4.24 3.67
CA GLY A 88 -0.74 -3.32 3.04
C GLY A 88 -2.16 -3.44 3.59
N SER A 89 -3.14 -3.16 2.73
CA SER A 89 -4.57 -3.13 3.05
C SER A 89 -4.98 -1.93 3.92
N ILE A 90 -4.42 -0.77 3.63
CA ILE A 90 -4.58 0.48 4.38
C ILE A 90 -5.78 1.24 3.82
N HIS A 91 -6.98 0.72 4.10
CA HIS A 91 -8.20 1.05 3.34
C HIS A 91 -8.85 2.40 3.69
N HIS A 92 -8.67 2.95 4.89
CA HIS A 92 -9.35 4.18 5.31
C HIS A 92 -8.71 5.48 4.79
N ALA A 93 -7.51 5.42 4.22
CA ALA A 93 -6.83 6.60 3.67
C ALA A 93 -7.59 7.13 2.44
N SER A 94 -7.82 8.44 2.39
CA SER A 94 -8.49 9.11 1.26
C SER A 94 -7.55 10.11 0.57
N SER A 95 -7.92 10.60 -0.62
CA SER A 95 -7.07 11.45 -1.47
C SER A 95 -6.47 12.68 -0.78
N CYS A 96 -7.12 13.20 0.27
CA CYS A 96 -6.68 14.38 1.01
C CYS A 96 -6.70 14.22 2.54
N LYS A 97 -6.93 13.01 3.07
CA LYS A 97 -7.07 12.80 4.53
C LYS A 97 -6.62 11.40 4.98
N ALA A 98 -5.72 11.36 5.97
CA ALA A 98 -5.41 10.19 6.77
C ALA A 98 -6.51 9.94 7.80
N SER A 99 -6.86 8.68 8.05
CA SER A 99 -7.96 8.31 8.95
C SER A 99 -7.81 6.87 9.40
N GLY A 100 -8.18 6.53 10.64
CA GLY A 100 -8.23 5.14 11.09
C GLY A 100 -6.88 4.43 10.97
N PHE A 101 -5.80 5.10 11.38
CA PHE A 101 -4.41 4.62 11.24
C PHE A 101 -3.88 4.48 9.80
N CYS A 102 -4.67 4.93 8.81
CA CYS A 102 -4.36 4.81 7.39
C CYS A 102 -3.86 6.13 6.81
N TYR A 103 -2.66 6.12 6.21
CA TYR A 103 -1.98 7.32 5.71
C TYR A 103 -1.97 7.41 4.17
N VAL A 104 -1.70 6.29 3.49
CA VAL A 104 -1.71 6.15 2.03
C VAL A 104 -2.57 4.95 1.69
N ASN A 105 -3.39 5.07 0.65
CA ASN A 105 -4.30 4.00 0.22
C ASN A 105 -3.62 3.12 -0.84
N ASP A 106 -2.87 2.11 -0.39
CA ASP A 106 -2.14 1.18 -1.25
C ASP A 106 -3.06 0.33 -2.13
N ILE A 107 -4.30 0.12 -1.71
CA ILE A 107 -5.33 -0.61 -2.44
C ILE A 107 -5.74 0.16 -3.70
N VAL A 108 -6.00 1.46 -3.57
CA VAL A 108 -6.32 2.34 -4.71
C VAL A 108 -5.16 2.37 -5.71
N LEU A 109 -3.91 2.40 -5.22
CA LEU A 109 -2.72 2.35 -6.09
C LEU A 109 -2.66 1.03 -6.88
N ALA A 110 -2.87 -0.11 -6.21
CA ALA A 110 -2.88 -1.42 -6.84
C ALA A 110 -4.04 -1.59 -7.84
N ILE A 111 -5.25 -1.12 -7.51
CA ILE A 111 -6.39 -1.17 -8.43
C ILE A 111 -6.13 -0.33 -9.68
N ASN A 112 -5.55 0.85 -9.55
CA ASN A 112 -5.19 1.67 -10.72
C ASN A 112 -4.16 0.97 -11.62
N GLU A 113 -3.16 0.31 -11.04
CA GLU A 113 -2.20 -0.51 -11.80
C GLU A 113 -2.92 -1.64 -12.56
N PHE A 114 -3.86 -2.33 -11.91
CA PHE A 114 -4.66 -3.36 -12.57
C PHE A 114 -5.54 -2.80 -13.69
N LEU A 115 -6.19 -1.66 -13.49
CA LEU A 115 -7.06 -1.05 -14.51
C LEU A 115 -6.29 -0.59 -15.76
N GLY A 116 -4.97 -0.40 -15.66
CA GLY A 116 -4.10 -0.18 -16.81
C GLY A 116 -4.02 -1.38 -17.78
N SER A 117 -4.27 -2.60 -17.29
CA SER A 117 -4.12 -3.84 -18.06
C SER A 117 -5.40 -4.68 -18.14
N PHE A 118 -6.28 -4.57 -17.15
CA PHE A 118 -7.51 -5.32 -17.02
C PHE A 118 -8.72 -4.41 -17.11
N ARG A 119 -9.72 -4.82 -17.90
CA ARG A 119 -10.95 -4.03 -18.09
C ARG A 119 -11.82 -3.92 -16.83
N ARG A 120 -11.71 -4.88 -15.91
CA ARG A 120 -12.50 -4.92 -14.67
C ARG A 120 -11.67 -5.53 -13.56
N VAL A 121 -11.78 -4.93 -12.38
CA VAL A 121 -11.15 -5.37 -11.15
C VAL A 121 -12.25 -5.53 -10.11
N ILE A 122 -12.21 -6.61 -9.34
CA ILE A 122 -13.12 -6.82 -8.20
C ILE A 122 -12.30 -6.61 -6.93
N TYR A 123 -12.79 -5.71 -6.08
CA TYR A 123 -12.28 -5.52 -4.72
C TYR A 123 -13.21 -6.20 -3.73
N VAL A 124 -12.65 -7.00 -2.81
CA VAL A 124 -13.38 -7.68 -1.75
C VAL A 124 -12.72 -7.31 -0.43
N ASP A 125 -13.48 -6.65 0.44
CA ASP A 125 -13.06 -6.28 1.78
C ASP A 125 -13.74 -7.18 2.81
N ILE A 126 -12.95 -7.76 3.71
CA ILE A 126 -13.43 -8.61 4.81
C ILE A 126 -13.08 -8.01 6.18
N ASP A 127 -12.54 -6.79 6.22
CA ASP A 127 -12.31 -6.08 7.45
C ASP A 127 -13.66 -5.77 8.14
N SER A 128 -13.64 -5.76 9.47
CA SER A 128 -14.83 -5.46 10.26
C SER A 128 -15.26 -4.00 10.17
N HIS A 129 -14.33 -3.09 9.87
CA HIS A 129 -14.60 -1.68 9.71
C HIS A 129 -15.14 -1.44 8.31
N ARG A 130 -16.22 -0.66 8.23
CA ARG A 130 -16.75 -0.24 6.95
C ARG A 130 -15.73 0.70 6.29
N ASP A 131 -15.33 0.35 5.08
CA ASP A 131 -14.51 1.21 4.25
C ASP A 131 -15.35 2.05 3.30
N ASP A 132 -15.30 3.37 3.46
CA ASP A 132 -15.86 4.30 2.50
C ASP A 132 -14.78 4.82 1.53
N SER A 133 -13.49 4.69 1.82
CA SER A 133 -12.41 5.36 1.10
C SER A 133 -12.04 4.66 -0.22
N VAL A 134 -11.87 3.34 -0.25
CA VAL A 134 -11.67 2.62 -1.54
C VAL A 134 -12.95 2.69 -2.38
N GLN A 135 -14.13 2.57 -1.75
CA GLN A 135 -15.40 2.72 -2.44
C GLN A 135 -15.51 4.10 -3.11
N ASN A 136 -15.24 5.18 -2.37
CA ASN A 136 -15.33 6.54 -2.88
C ASN A 136 -14.33 6.82 -4.01
N ALA A 137 -13.17 6.15 -4.02
CA ALA A 137 -12.19 6.30 -5.09
C ALA A 137 -12.68 5.80 -6.45
N PHE A 138 -13.64 4.87 -6.48
CA PHE A 138 -14.11 4.23 -7.72
C PHE A 138 -15.64 4.30 -7.92
N VAL A 139 -16.36 5.09 -7.12
CA VAL A 139 -17.83 5.16 -7.16
C VAL A 139 -18.37 5.65 -8.52
N ASP A 140 -17.61 6.49 -9.23
CA ASP A 140 -17.97 7.08 -10.52
C ASP A 140 -17.26 6.39 -11.72
N SER A 141 -16.62 5.22 -11.50
CA SER A 141 -15.84 4.49 -12.52
C SER A 141 -16.70 3.65 -13.47
#